data_AF-A0A962D4I6-F1
#
_entry.id   AF-A0A962D4I6-F1
#
_cell.length_a   1.000
_cell.length_b   1.000
_cell.length_c   1.000
_cell.angle_alpha   90.00
_cell.angle_beta   90.00
_cell.angle_gamma   90.00
#
_symmetry.space_group_name_H-M   'P 1'
#
loop_
_entity.id
_entity.type
_entity.pdbx_description
1 polymer ?
#
loop_
_entity_poly.entity_id
_entity_poly.type
_entity_poly.pdbx_seq_one_letter_code
_entity_poly.pdbx_strand_id
1 'polypeptide(L)'
;RHLALFALLWLAVAVRHNGIFALLPLVLLWLWPAEGAPIWPRLLRSGAVLAVLLLLNNLSTSLLATRHADTWAVTPLFDLQAVSVATERQLLPANLVGEGMDVAQLREAFHPYSSTLLFSGTRSGVLNPTVGTLDAAQREALTRAWIGLLGEPAWWSHRWRLFRGLLGPHTAPQLAPLADSPALTAYDSNPPLTRAFLDGHERYRRFVESMRGWLYAPGLYLLMGLLAALLSLRRSTSRMTGDIRDIRWVLLGSAWLYTLPYLVLAPSAETRYLLWPVLASWLLLWLTVGGWLDDLSSRRERRAPFPAA
;
A
#
# COMPACT_ATOMS: atom_id res chain seq x y z
N ARG A 1 -23.78 -14.58 5.90
CA ARG A 1 -22.55 -14.67 5.06
C ARG A 1 -22.29 -13.37 4.30
N HIS A 2 -23.19 -12.94 3.40
CA HIS A 2 -23.06 -11.68 2.65
C HIS A 2 -22.88 -10.44 3.53
N LEU A 3 -23.68 -10.28 4.59
CA LEU A 3 -23.56 -9.17 5.53
C LEU A 3 -22.18 -9.14 6.23
N ALA A 4 -21.68 -10.30 6.65
CA ALA A 4 -20.37 -10.40 7.29
C ALA A 4 -19.23 -10.02 6.33
N LEU A 5 -19.29 -10.50 5.08
CA LEU A 5 -18.31 -10.11 4.06
C LEU A 5 -18.38 -8.61 3.77
N PHE A 6 -19.57 -8.06 3.62
CA PHE A 6 -19.76 -6.62 3.42
C PHE A 6 -19.18 -5.81 4.58
N ALA A 7 -19.44 -6.22 5.83
CA ALA A 7 -18.86 -5.59 7.02
C ALA A 7 -17.33 -5.66 7.05
N LEU A 8 -16.74 -6.79 6.65
CA LEU A 8 -15.28 -6.94 6.53
C LEU A 8 -14.68 -6.05 5.43
N LEU A 9 -15.34 -5.95 4.28
CA LEU A 9 -14.94 -5.06 3.19
C LEU A 9 -15.01 -3.59 3.62
N TRP A 10 -16.08 -3.21 4.32
CA TRP A 10 -16.23 -1.87 4.88
C TRP A 10 -15.14 -1.57 5.91
N LEU A 11 -14.89 -2.49 6.85
CA LEU A 11 -13.81 -2.35 7.82
C LEU A 11 -12.43 -2.18 7.15
N ALA A 12 -12.18 -2.92 6.05
CA ALA A 12 -10.94 -2.79 5.29
C ALA A 12 -10.76 -1.37 4.69
N VAL A 13 -11.83 -0.76 4.14
CA VAL A 13 -11.79 0.64 3.66
C VAL A 13 -11.65 1.61 4.83
N ALA A 14 -12.36 1.37 5.92
CA ALA A 14 -12.36 2.25 7.10
C ALA A 14 -10.99 2.35 7.77
N VAL A 15 -10.25 1.25 7.82
CA VAL A 15 -8.89 1.24 8.38
C VAL A 15 -7.88 1.87 7.42
N ARG A 16 -8.07 1.73 6.10
CA ARG A 16 -7.17 2.27 5.07
C ARG A 16 -7.93 2.71 3.83
N HIS A 17 -8.00 4.02 3.62
CA HIS A 17 -8.70 4.63 2.47
C HIS A 17 -8.19 4.13 1.10
N ASN A 18 -6.89 3.86 0.99
CA ASN A 18 -6.27 3.32 -0.22
C ASN A 18 -6.60 1.82 -0.46
N GLY A 19 -7.17 1.14 0.54
CA GLY A 19 -7.72 -0.22 0.45
C GLY A 19 -8.79 -0.36 -0.62
N ILE A 20 -9.43 0.72 -1.02
CA ILE A 20 -10.51 0.70 -2.01
C ILE A 20 -10.10 0.06 -3.35
N PHE A 21 -8.87 0.31 -3.82
CA PHE A 21 -8.38 -0.27 -5.07
C PHE A 21 -8.16 -1.78 -4.97
N ALA A 22 -7.77 -2.28 -3.79
CA ALA A 22 -7.67 -3.72 -3.53
C ALA A 22 -9.03 -4.42 -3.55
N LEU A 23 -10.12 -3.70 -3.21
CA LEU A 23 -11.44 -4.32 -3.09
C LEU A 23 -12.12 -4.55 -4.44
N LEU A 24 -11.76 -3.81 -5.48
CA LEU A 24 -12.44 -3.90 -6.77
C LEU A 24 -12.46 -5.35 -7.32
N PRO A 25 -11.34 -6.10 -7.36
CA PRO A 25 -11.37 -7.50 -7.79
C PRO A 25 -12.16 -8.42 -6.86
N LEU A 26 -12.13 -8.16 -5.56
CA LEU A 26 -12.85 -8.97 -4.55
C LEU A 26 -14.36 -8.79 -4.68
N VAL A 27 -14.82 -7.56 -4.92
CA VAL A 27 -16.24 -7.25 -5.16
C VAL A 27 -16.69 -7.85 -6.50
N LEU A 28 -15.85 -7.77 -7.54
CA LEU A 28 -16.14 -8.40 -8.83
C LEU A 28 -16.30 -9.91 -8.72
N LEU A 29 -15.45 -10.58 -7.92
CA LEU A 29 -15.57 -12.01 -7.63
C LEU A 29 -16.85 -12.31 -6.84
N TRP A 30 -17.13 -11.53 -5.80
CA TRP A 30 -18.29 -11.74 -4.95
C TRP A 30 -19.62 -11.60 -5.69
N LEU A 31 -19.66 -10.70 -6.67
CA LEU A 31 -20.83 -10.43 -7.49
C LEU A 31 -20.83 -11.24 -8.79
N TRP A 32 -19.86 -12.13 -9.00
CA TRP A 32 -19.75 -12.96 -10.19
C TRP A 32 -20.90 -13.99 -10.19
N PRO A 33 -21.89 -13.88 -11.09
CA PRO A 33 -22.91 -14.90 -11.20
C PRO A 33 -22.35 -16.15 -11.90
N ALA A 34 -23.08 -17.26 -11.79
CA ALA A 34 -22.88 -18.42 -12.65
C ALA A 34 -22.91 -18.03 -14.14
N GLU A 35 -22.24 -18.83 -14.97
CA GLU A 35 -21.84 -18.56 -16.35
C GLU A 35 -22.90 -17.85 -17.24
N GLY A 36 -22.45 -16.94 -18.12
CA GLY A 36 -23.27 -16.39 -19.22
C GLY A 36 -23.76 -14.94 -19.09
N ALA A 37 -23.65 -14.28 -17.93
CA ALA A 37 -24.11 -12.89 -17.81
C ALA A 37 -23.19 -11.86 -18.53
N PRO A 38 -23.69 -10.75 -19.08
CA PRO A 38 -22.86 -9.69 -19.66
C PRO A 38 -21.99 -8.98 -18.58
N ILE A 39 -20.84 -8.41 -18.98
CA ILE A 39 -19.87 -7.77 -18.06
C ILE A 39 -20.36 -6.43 -17.50
N TRP A 40 -21.14 -5.65 -18.26
CA TRP A 40 -21.55 -4.30 -17.89
C TRP A 40 -22.42 -4.21 -16.63
N PRO A 41 -23.49 -5.01 -16.46
CA PRO A 41 -24.26 -5.01 -15.20
C PRO A 41 -23.40 -5.37 -13.99
N ARG A 42 -22.33 -6.16 -14.18
CA ARG A 42 -21.42 -6.57 -13.10
C ARG A 42 -20.54 -5.41 -12.65
N LEU A 43 -19.99 -4.65 -13.61
CA LEU A 43 -19.25 -3.43 -13.33
C LEU A 43 -20.14 -2.40 -12.62
N LEU A 44 -21.39 -2.24 -13.06
CA LEU A 44 -22.34 -1.35 -12.41
C LEU A 44 -22.65 -1.76 -10.97
N ARG A 45 -22.94 -3.04 -10.71
CA ARG A 45 -23.18 -3.54 -9.33
C ARG A 45 -21.94 -3.40 -8.45
N SER A 46 -20.76 -3.69 -8.99
CA SER A 46 -19.49 -3.54 -8.26
C SER A 46 -19.21 -2.09 -7.93
N GLY A 47 -19.44 -1.19 -8.89
CA GLY A 47 -19.37 0.26 -8.67
C GLY A 47 -20.37 0.74 -7.62
N ALA A 48 -21.60 0.21 -7.63
CA ALA A 48 -22.61 0.52 -6.62
C ALA A 48 -22.19 0.06 -5.22
N VAL A 49 -21.69 -1.19 -5.07
CA VAL A 49 -21.16 -1.67 -3.79
C VAL A 49 -20.00 -0.80 -3.32
N LEU A 50 -19.07 -0.47 -4.22
CA LEU A 50 -17.93 0.39 -3.90
C LEU A 50 -18.37 1.79 -3.45
N ALA A 51 -19.37 2.38 -4.13
CA ALA A 51 -19.95 3.66 -3.78
C ALA A 51 -20.62 3.62 -2.41
N VAL A 52 -21.34 2.54 -2.07
CA VAL A 52 -21.92 2.36 -0.74
C VAL A 52 -20.83 2.23 0.32
N LEU A 53 -19.76 1.45 0.07
CA LEU A 53 -18.64 1.33 1.00
C LEU A 53 -17.97 2.69 1.26
N LEU A 54 -17.76 3.49 0.21
CA LEU A 54 -17.25 4.86 0.31
C LEU A 54 -18.18 5.78 1.10
N LEU A 55 -19.48 5.73 0.81
CA LEU A 55 -20.49 6.52 1.50
C LEU A 55 -20.51 6.19 2.99
N LEU A 56 -20.53 4.90 3.34
CA LEU A 56 -20.49 4.45 4.73
C LEU A 56 -19.19 4.85 5.43
N ASN A 57 -18.05 4.77 4.74
CA ASN A 57 -16.78 5.23 5.28
C ASN A 57 -16.79 6.73 5.58
N ASN A 58 -17.26 7.54 4.64
CA ASN A 58 -17.36 9.00 4.80
C ASN A 58 -18.36 9.36 5.90
N LEU A 59 -19.52 8.72 5.93
CA LEU A 59 -20.52 8.92 6.98
C LEU A 59 -19.94 8.57 8.36
N SER A 60 -19.30 7.41 8.48
CA SER A 60 -18.67 6.99 9.74
C SER A 60 -17.58 7.94 10.18
N THR A 61 -16.77 8.43 9.25
CA THR A 61 -15.75 9.45 9.55
C THR A 61 -16.41 10.75 10.03
N SER A 62 -17.44 11.23 9.34
CA SER A 62 -18.14 12.47 9.74
C SER A 62 -18.85 12.39 11.09
N LEU A 63 -19.32 11.20 11.47
CA LEU A 63 -20.05 10.99 12.73
C LEU A 63 -19.14 10.68 13.91
N LEU A 64 -18.04 9.96 13.67
CA LEU A 64 -17.17 9.43 14.73
C LEU A 64 -15.87 10.24 14.89
N ALA A 65 -15.42 10.96 13.86
CA ALA A 65 -14.17 11.70 13.95
C ALA A 65 -14.34 12.97 14.79
N THR A 66 -13.56 13.07 15.87
CA THR A 66 -13.48 14.27 16.71
C THR A 66 -12.52 15.32 16.15
N ARG A 67 -11.63 14.91 15.24
CA ARG A 67 -10.65 15.77 14.57
C ARG A 67 -10.56 15.41 13.10
N HIS A 68 -10.48 16.42 12.26
CA HIS A 68 -10.32 16.30 10.83
C HIS A 68 -8.92 16.76 10.43
N ALA A 69 -8.31 16.06 9.48
CA ALA A 69 -6.98 16.35 8.97
C ALA A 69 -6.96 16.11 7.47
N ASP A 70 -6.26 16.95 6.72
CA ASP A 70 -6.15 16.87 5.26
C ASP A 70 -4.96 16.00 4.84
N THR A 71 -4.91 14.75 5.32
CA THR A 71 -3.74 13.87 5.12
C THR A 71 -3.37 13.63 3.65
N TRP A 72 -4.32 13.84 2.72
CA TRP A 72 -4.06 13.79 1.28
C TRP A 72 -2.99 14.81 0.85
N ALA A 73 -2.90 15.97 1.53
CA ALA A 73 -2.00 17.07 1.21
C ALA A 73 -0.52 16.77 1.50
N VAL A 74 -0.22 15.73 2.29
CA VAL A 74 1.15 15.27 2.56
C VAL A 74 1.88 14.95 1.25
N THR A 75 1.21 14.22 0.37
CA THR A 75 1.78 13.71 -0.88
C THR A 75 2.11 14.85 -1.87
N PRO A 76 1.20 15.82 -2.13
CA PRO A 76 1.49 17.02 -2.89
C PRO A 76 2.61 17.91 -2.33
N LEU A 77 2.61 18.15 -1.01
CA LEU A 77 3.64 18.99 -0.37
C LEU A 77 5.03 18.35 -0.48
N PHE A 78 5.11 17.02 -0.35
CA PHE A 78 6.34 16.28 -0.51
C PHE A 78 6.88 16.34 -1.96
N ASP A 79 6.00 16.23 -2.95
CA ASP A 79 6.40 16.40 -4.35
C ASP A 79 6.91 17.79 -4.64
N LEU A 80 6.20 18.81 -4.16
CA LEU A 80 6.59 20.20 -4.34
C LEU A 80 7.97 20.44 -3.72
N GLN A 81 8.24 19.90 -2.54
CA GLN A 81 9.58 19.95 -1.94
C GLN A 81 10.62 19.26 -2.85
N ALA A 82 10.35 18.03 -3.30
CA ALA A 82 11.28 17.26 -4.11
C ALA A 82 11.64 17.98 -5.42
N VAL A 83 10.65 18.53 -6.12
CA VAL A 83 10.85 19.29 -7.36
C VAL A 83 11.49 20.65 -7.06
N SER A 84 11.18 21.28 -5.93
CA SER A 84 11.83 22.53 -5.52
C SER A 84 13.34 22.35 -5.35
N VAL A 85 13.75 21.28 -4.66
CA VAL A 85 15.16 20.94 -4.45
C VAL A 85 15.85 20.59 -5.76
N ALA A 86 15.18 19.86 -6.64
CA ALA A 86 15.75 19.43 -7.92
C ALA A 86 15.88 20.55 -8.96
N THR A 87 14.99 21.55 -8.92
CA THR A 87 14.96 22.65 -9.89
C THR A 87 15.51 23.97 -9.35
N GLU A 88 15.92 23.99 -8.08
CA GLU A 88 16.39 25.18 -7.36
C GLU A 88 15.38 26.33 -7.32
N ARG A 89 14.09 26.02 -7.37
CA ARG A 89 12.97 26.97 -7.29
C ARG A 89 12.10 26.64 -6.09
N GLN A 90 11.66 27.63 -5.34
CA GLN A 90 10.66 27.40 -4.31
C GLN A 90 9.30 27.23 -5.01
N LEU A 91 8.65 26.07 -4.84
CA LEU A 91 7.34 25.78 -5.46
C LEU A 91 6.19 25.60 -4.46
N LEU A 92 6.45 25.55 -3.15
CA LEU A 92 5.37 25.42 -2.17
C LEU A 92 4.58 26.74 -2.11
N PRO A 93 3.24 26.70 -2.12
CA PRO A 93 2.42 27.91 -2.00
C PRO A 93 2.80 28.77 -0.78
N ALA A 94 2.89 30.09 -0.98
CA ALA A 94 3.29 31.04 0.06
C ALA A 94 2.39 31.01 1.30
N ASN A 95 1.10 30.64 1.16
CA ASN A 95 0.15 30.49 2.25
C ASN A 95 0.23 29.15 3.01
N LEU A 96 1.22 28.31 2.69
CA LEU A 96 1.48 27.01 3.34
C LEU A 96 2.85 26.92 4.00
N VAL A 97 3.67 27.97 3.88
CA VAL A 97 5.02 28.05 4.45
C VAL A 97 5.15 29.31 5.28
N GLY A 98 5.99 29.30 6.31
CA GLY A 98 6.27 30.53 7.05
C GLY A 98 7.21 31.48 6.31
N GLU A 99 7.28 32.71 6.83
CA GLU A 99 8.12 33.78 6.27
C GLU A 99 9.60 33.35 6.18
N GLY A 100 10.26 33.71 5.08
CA GLY A 100 11.67 33.39 4.87
C GLY A 100 11.95 31.97 4.35
N MET A 101 10.92 31.19 3.97
CA MET A 101 11.12 29.89 3.35
C MET A 101 11.91 30.00 2.04
N ASP A 102 13.00 29.24 1.93
CA ASP A 102 13.84 29.15 0.74
C ASP A 102 14.15 27.69 0.37
N VAL A 103 14.78 27.48 -0.79
CA VAL A 103 15.14 26.13 -1.26
C VAL A 103 16.23 25.49 -0.39
N ALA A 104 17.10 26.28 0.24
CA ALA A 104 18.14 25.75 1.10
C ALA A 104 17.55 25.04 2.33
N GLN A 105 16.55 25.64 2.96
CA GLN A 105 15.78 25.02 4.04
C GLN A 105 15.02 23.78 3.57
N LEU A 106 14.38 23.84 2.40
CA LEU A 106 13.69 22.68 1.84
C LEU A 106 14.65 21.51 1.59
N ARG A 107 15.87 21.80 1.13
CA ARG A 107 16.94 20.82 0.88
C ARG A 107 17.46 20.20 2.18
N GLU A 108 17.66 21.02 3.21
CA GLU A 108 18.08 20.58 4.55
C GLU A 108 17.04 19.61 5.16
N ALA A 109 15.74 19.91 4.97
CA ALA A 109 14.63 19.09 5.43
C ALA A 109 14.21 17.97 4.45
N PHE A 110 14.96 17.72 3.37
CA PHE A 110 14.55 16.76 2.35
C PHE A 110 15.07 15.35 2.65
N HIS A 111 14.13 14.39 2.75
CA HIS A 111 14.46 12.97 2.72
C HIS A 111 13.92 12.34 1.43
N PRO A 112 14.73 11.64 0.63
CA PRO A 112 14.33 11.16 -0.70
C PRO A 112 13.20 10.11 -0.68
N TYR A 113 12.89 9.54 0.49
CA TYR A 113 11.94 8.44 0.65
C TYR A 113 10.87 8.69 1.74
N SER A 114 10.86 9.86 2.38
CA SER A 114 9.90 10.17 3.46
C SER A 114 9.57 11.65 3.50
N SER A 115 8.30 11.97 3.65
CA SER A 115 7.81 13.34 3.84
C SER A 115 7.92 13.84 5.27
N THR A 116 8.29 12.99 6.24
CA THR A 116 8.25 13.34 7.67
C THR A 116 9.11 14.57 8.01
N LEU A 117 10.33 14.67 7.47
CA LEU A 117 11.25 15.77 7.75
C LEU A 117 10.76 17.11 7.20
N LEU A 118 9.89 17.14 6.18
CA LEU A 118 9.33 18.38 5.64
C LEU A 118 8.61 19.19 6.73
N PHE A 119 7.86 18.51 7.58
CA PHE A 119 6.98 19.13 8.58
C PHE A 119 7.68 19.44 9.90
N SER A 120 8.86 18.87 10.15
CA SER A 120 9.59 19.05 11.42
C SER A 120 10.99 19.65 11.25
N GLY A 121 11.56 19.63 10.05
CA GLY A 121 12.95 19.99 9.77
C GLY A 121 13.15 21.37 9.14
N THR A 122 12.07 22.09 8.79
CA THR A 122 12.18 23.42 8.19
C THR A 122 12.16 24.51 9.26
N ARG A 123 13.09 25.49 9.18
CA ARG A 123 13.16 26.60 10.15
C ARG A 123 11.95 27.53 10.05
N SER A 124 11.54 27.85 8.82
CA SER A 124 10.38 28.70 8.55
C SER A 124 9.04 27.97 8.74
N GLY A 125 9.07 26.64 8.87
CA GLY A 125 7.87 25.81 9.03
C GLY A 125 7.09 25.59 7.74
N VAL A 126 6.48 24.42 7.64
CA VAL A 126 5.51 24.05 6.62
C VAL A 126 4.25 23.59 7.34
N LEU A 127 3.10 24.11 6.90
CA LEU A 127 1.82 23.72 7.50
C LEU A 127 1.67 22.20 7.43
N ASN A 128 1.51 21.57 8.60
CA ASN A 128 1.37 20.12 8.70
C ASN A 128 -0.10 19.71 8.54
N PRO A 129 -0.50 19.07 7.42
CA PRO A 129 -1.89 18.73 7.17
C PRO A 129 -2.37 17.50 7.96
N THR A 130 -1.50 16.89 8.78
CA THR A 130 -1.86 15.76 9.66
C THR A 130 -2.41 16.21 11.03
N VAL A 131 -2.26 17.49 11.38
CA VAL A 131 -2.73 18.04 12.66
C VAL A 131 -3.91 19.01 12.53
N GLY A 132 -4.29 19.37 11.30
CA GLY A 132 -5.41 20.28 11.04
C GLY A 132 -5.88 20.23 9.59
N THR A 133 -6.93 20.99 9.30
CA THR A 133 -7.50 21.15 7.96
C THR A 133 -6.96 22.38 7.27
N LEU A 134 -6.72 22.26 5.97
CA LEU A 134 -6.46 23.37 5.07
C LEU A 134 -7.76 24.13 4.78
N ASP A 135 -7.69 25.46 4.75
CA ASP A 135 -8.79 26.28 4.25
C ASP A 135 -8.97 26.15 2.71
N ALA A 136 -10.05 26.73 2.18
CA ALA A 136 -10.35 26.61 0.74
C ALA A 136 -9.24 27.19 -0.16
N ALA A 137 -8.65 28.33 0.21
CA ALA A 137 -7.61 28.99 -0.56
C ALA A 137 -6.29 28.19 -0.53
N GLN A 138 -5.95 27.61 0.61
CA GLN A 138 -4.83 26.70 0.79
C GLN A 138 -4.99 25.43 -0.04
N ARG A 139 -6.16 24.81 -0.03
CA ARG A 139 -6.46 23.61 -0.84
C ARG A 139 -6.34 23.90 -2.33
N GLU A 140 -6.90 25.02 -2.78
CA GLU A 140 -6.84 25.42 -4.19
C GLU A 140 -5.39 25.69 -4.63
N ALA A 141 -4.64 26.48 -3.85
CA ALA A 141 -3.26 26.81 -4.14
C ALA A 141 -2.37 25.55 -4.22
N LEU A 142 -2.53 24.63 -3.25
CA LEU A 142 -1.80 23.36 -3.24
C LEU A 142 -2.14 22.50 -4.45
N THR A 143 -3.43 22.34 -4.74
CA THR A 143 -3.89 21.51 -5.86
C THR A 143 -3.38 22.03 -7.18
N ARG A 144 -3.46 23.36 -7.40
CA ARG A 144 -2.97 24.00 -8.62
C ARG A 144 -1.46 23.85 -8.78
N ALA A 145 -0.70 24.10 -7.71
CA ALA A 145 0.76 23.94 -7.71
C ALA A 145 1.15 22.48 -7.99
N TRP A 146 0.46 21.52 -7.38
CA TRP A 146 0.73 20.09 -7.55
C TRP A 146 0.41 19.57 -8.94
N ILE A 147 -0.76 19.92 -9.50
CA ILE A 147 -1.11 19.57 -10.89
C ILE A 147 -0.09 20.16 -11.86
N GLY A 148 0.44 21.35 -11.57
CA GLY A 148 1.52 21.96 -12.34
C GLY A 148 2.80 21.12 -12.43
N LEU A 149 3.03 20.18 -11.49
CA LEU A 149 4.19 19.30 -11.51
C LEU A 149 4.09 18.14 -12.50
N LEU A 150 2.90 17.81 -13.02
CA LEU A 150 2.72 16.62 -13.87
C LEU A 150 3.56 16.67 -15.16
N GLY A 151 3.92 17.87 -15.62
CA GLY A 151 4.81 18.11 -16.75
C GLY A 151 6.29 18.22 -16.41
N GLU A 152 6.66 18.24 -15.12
CA GLU A 152 8.05 18.45 -14.67
C GLU A 152 8.81 17.11 -14.64
N PRO A 153 9.93 16.94 -15.39
CA PRO A 153 10.69 15.69 -15.39
C PRO A 153 11.23 15.29 -14.00
N ALA A 154 11.55 16.30 -13.16
CA ALA A 154 11.99 16.09 -11.80
C ALA A 154 10.92 15.40 -10.94
N TRP A 155 9.64 15.67 -11.19
CA TRP A 155 8.53 15.02 -10.49
C TRP A 155 8.50 13.52 -10.80
N TRP A 156 8.58 13.13 -12.08
CA TRP A 156 8.63 11.73 -12.47
C TRP A 156 9.87 11.00 -11.92
N SER A 157 11.03 11.67 -11.90
CA SER A 157 12.24 11.12 -11.28
C SER A 157 12.06 10.85 -9.79
N HIS A 158 11.44 11.79 -9.06
CA HIS A 158 11.09 11.62 -7.66
C HIS A 158 10.11 10.46 -7.45
N ARG A 159 9.00 10.43 -8.20
CA ARG A 159 7.97 9.39 -8.13
C ARG A 159 8.48 7.99 -8.42
N TRP A 160 9.30 7.86 -9.46
CA TRP A 160 9.93 6.59 -9.80
C TRP A 160 10.92 6.13 -8.72
N ARG A 161 11.72 7.05 -8.17
CA ARG A 161 12.63 6.76 -7.06
C ARG A 161 11.87 6.25 -5.84
N LEU A 162 10.78 6.93 -5.47
CA LEU A 162 9.96 6.56 -4.33
C LEU A 162 9.33 5.19 -4.52
N PHE A 163 8.75 4.93 -5.69
CA PHE A 163 8.13 3.64 -6.04
C PHE A 163 9.16 2.50 -6.04
N ARG A 164 10.37 2.73 -6.56
CA ARG A 164 11.48 1.76 -6.49
C ARG A 164 11.94 1.51 -5.05
N GLY A 165 12.01 2.55 -4.23
CA GLY A 165 12.29 2.42 -2.80
C GLY A 165 11.27 1.51 -2.12
N LEU A 166 9.98 1.75 -2.41
CA LEU A 166 8.86 1.01 -1.84
C LEU A 166 8.88 -0.49 -2.20
N LEU A 167 9.27 -0.82 -3.43
CA LEU A 167 9.37 -2.21 -3.90
C LEU A 167 10.69 -2.91 -3.53
N GLY A 168 11.72 -2.14 -3.19
CA GLY A 168 13.09 -2.61 -3.03
C GLY A 168 13.40 -3.27 -1.69
N PRO A 169 14.63 -3.77 -1.50
CA PRO A 169 15.05 -4.57 -0.34
C PRO A 169 15.31 -3.76 0.95
N HIS A 170 15.17 -2.44 0.92
CA HIS A 170 15.37 -1.54 2.08
C HIS A 170 16.74 -1.72 2.79
N THR A 171 17.80 -2.03 2.03
CA THR A 171 19.15 -2.24 2.57
C THR A 171 19.96 -0.95 2.73
N ALA A 172 19.61 0.11 2.01
CA ALA A 172 20.28 1.40 2.13
C ALA A 172 19.99 2.03 3.51
N PRO A 173 20.96 2.71 4.15
CA PRO A 173 20.78 3.32 5.47
C PRO A 173 19.53 4.23 5.55
N GLN A 174 19.24 5.00 4.51
CA GLN A 174 18.04 5.86 4.47
C GLN A 174 16.70 5.12 4.25
N LEU A 175 16.73 3.86 3.82
CA LEU A 175 15.52 3.04 3.60
C LEU A 175 15.27 2.06 4.75
N ALA A 176 16.32 1.62 5.45
CA ALA A 176 16.21 0.64 6.53
C ALA A 176 15.16 1.02 7.60
N PRO A 177 15.09 2.28 8.10
CA PRO A 177 14.07 2.69 9.07
C PRO A 177 12.63 2.74 8.51
N LEU A 178 12.46 2.64 7.19
CA LEU A 178 11.16 2.64 6.52
C LEU A 178 10.60 1.22 6.35
N ALA A 179 11.45 0.19 6.51
CA ALA A 179 11.01 -1.19 6.52
C ALA A 179 10.34 -1.59 7.83
N ASP A 180 10.85 -1.05 8.93
CA ASP A 180 10.37 -1.25 10.29
C ASP A 180 10.94 -0.15 11.20
N SER A 181 10.25 0.12 12.31
CA SER A 181 10.70 1.10 13.31
C SER A 181 11.32 0.36 14.49
N PRO A 182 12.67 0.28 14.59
CA PRO A 182 13.33 -0.43 15.67
C PRO A 182 13.30 0.34 16.99
N ALA A 183 12.99 1.64 16.96
CA ALA A 183 13.09 2.51 18.12
C ALA A 183 11.95 2.26 19.10
N LEU A 184 12.29 1.88 20.33
CA LEU A 184 11.39 1.94 21.46
C LEU A 184 11.30 3.39 21.93
N THR A 185 10.22 4.07 21.57
CA THR A 185 9.98 5.45 22.03
C THR A 185 9.30 5.38 23.39
N ALA A 186 10.01 5.84 24.43
CA ALA A 186 9.40 6.06 25.74
C ALA A 186 8.57 7.35 25.67
N TYR A 187 7.32 7.26 26.07
CA TYR A 187 6.46 8.43 26.25
C TYR A 187 6.41 8.75 27.73
N ASP A 188 6.42 10.04 28.09
CA ASP A 188 6.48 10.51 29.49
C ASP A 188 5.36 9.94 30.38
N SER A 189 4.23 9.56 29.77
CA SER A 189 3.05 9.00 30.45
C SER A 189 3.04 7.46 30.52
N ASN A 190 4.01 6.77 29.93
CA ASN A 190 4.05 5.30 29.93
C ASN A 190 5.05 4.77 30.96
N PRO A 191 4.72 3.68 31.69
CA PRO A 191 5.67 3.04 32.57
C PRO A 191 6.90 2.58 31.77
N PRO A 192 8.11 2.67 32.34
CA PRO A 192 9.34 2.30 31.64
C PRO A 192 9.31 0.81 31.26
N LEU A 193 9.77 0.50 30.05
CA LEU A 193 9.90 -0.88 29.60
C LEU A 193 10.96 -1.61 30.46
N THR A 194 10.62 -2.78 30.99
CA THR A 194 11.52 -3.55 31.85
C THR A 194 12.58 -4.31 31.04
N ARG A 195 13.74 -4.60 31.65
CA ARG A 195 14.89 -5.23 30.98
C ARG A 195 14.60 -6.58 30.31
N ALA A 196 13.70 -7.38 30.87
CA ALA A 196 13.33 -8.69 30.30
C ALA A 196 12.72 -8.57 28.89
N PHE A 197 12.00 -7.47 28.60
CA PHE A 197 11.50 -7.19 27.25
C PHE A 197 12.61 -6.70 26.32
N LEU A 198 13.65 -6.03 26.84
CA LEU A 198 14.75 -5.50 26.05
C LEU A 198 15.63 -6.62 25.46
N ASP A 199 16.02 -7.62 26.24
CA ASP A 199 16.89 -8.69 25.74
C ASP A 199 16.20 -9.55 24.66
N GLY A 200 14.92 -9.85 24.86
CA GLY A 200 14.10 -10.55 23.87
C GLY A 200 13.91 -9.72 22.60
N HIS A 201 13.64 -8.42 22.76
CA HIS A 201 13.54 -7.47 21.66
C HIS A 201 14.85 -7.43 20.86
N GLU A 202 16.00 -7.26 21.52
CA GLU A 202 17.31 -7.19 20.85
C GLU A 202 17.67 -8.49 20.09
N ARG A 203 17.32 -9.66 20.64
CA ARG A 203 17.49 -10.93 19.92
C ARG A 203 16.60 -11.00 18.69
N TYR A 204 15.33 -10.65 18.85
CA TYR A 204 14.38 -10.59 17.73
C TYR A 204 14.82 -9.57 16.67
N ARG A 205 15.32 -8.40 17.09
CA ARG A 205 15.87 -7.37 16.22
C ARG A 205 17.04 -7.91 15.42
N ARG A 206 18.04 -8.51 16.06
CA ARG A 206 19.18 -9.13 15.34
C ARG A 206 18.74 -10.18 14.34
N PHE A 207 17.74 -10.99 14.68
CA PHE A 207 17.16 -11.97 13.74
C PHE A 207 16.48 -11.28 12.54
N VAL A 208 15.61 -10.30 12.78
CA VAL A 208 14.97 -9.48 11.73
C VAL A 208 16.00 -8.79 10.84
N GLU A 209 17.02 -8.17 11.44
CA GLU A 209 18.13 -7.54 10.74
C GLU A 209 18.93 -8.54 9.88
N SER A 210 19.15 -9.77 10.38
CA SER A 210 19.84 -10.82 9.61
C SER A 210 19.04 -11.29 8.38
N MET A 211 17.72 -11.11 8.40
CA MET A 211 16.84 -11.41 7.27
C MET A 211 16.65 -10.18 6.35
N ARG A 212 17.11 -8.99 6.75
CA ARG A 212 16.96 -7.76 5.97
C ARG A 212 17.71 -7.88 4.65
N GLY A 213 17.07 -7.47 3.56
CA GLY A 213 17.55 -7.72 2.21
C GLY A 213 16.40 -8.05 1.27
N TRP A 214 16.63 -8.97 0.33
CA TRP A 214 15.62 -9.34 -0.67
C TRP A 214 14.34 -9.95 -0.06
N LEU A 215 14.43 -10.55 1.12
CA LEU A 215 13.24 -11.04 1.85
C LEU A 215 12.36 -9.90 2.36
N TYR A 216 12.88 -8.68 2.50
CA TYR A 216 12.09 -7.51 2.89
C TYR A 216 11.62 -6.70 1.67
N ALA A 217 11.91 -7.16 0.46
CA ALA A 217 11.51 -6.47 -0.77
C ALA A 217 10.06 -6.81 -1.15
N PRO A 218 9.08 -5.89 -1.02
CA PRO A 218 7.71 -6.17 -1.43
C PRO A 218 7.60 -6.56 -2.91
N GLY A 219 8.50 -6.02 -3.75
CA GLY A 219 8.59 -6.35 -5.18
C GLY A 219 8.91 -7.82 -5.44
N LEU A 220 9.68 -8.48 -4.57
CA LEU A 220 9.96 -9.92 -4.70
C LEU A 220 8.67 -10.74 -4.56
N TYR A 221 7.85 -10.43 -3.56
CA TYR A 221 6.59 -11.12 -3.32
C TYR A 221 5.59 -10.90 -4.44
N LEU A 222 5.46 -9.66 -4.92
CA LEU A 222 4.63 -9.34 -6.09
C LEU A 222 5.05 -10.13 -7.34
N LEU A 223 6.36 -10.24 -7.58
CA LEU A 223 6.90 -11.06 -8.67
C LEU A 223 6.59 -12.54 -8.47
N MET A 224 6.75 -13.07 -7.26
CA MET A 224 6.40 -14.46 -6.93
C MET A 224 4.90 -14.73 -7.15
N GLY A 225 4.03 -13.80 -6.75
CA GLY A 225 2.59 -13.87 -7.01
C GLY A 225 2.29 -13.89 -8.51
N LEU A 226 2.90 -12.99 -9.28
CA LEU A 226 2.74 -12.96 -10.74
C LEU A 226 3.20 -14.27 -11.40
N LEU A 227 4.38 -14.78 -11.03
CA LEU A 227 4.89 -16.04 -11.53
C LEU A 227 3.98 -17.21 -11.16
N ALA A 228 3.46 -17.26 -9.93
CA ALA A 228 2.51 -18.29 -9.51
C ALA A 228 1.22 -18.26 -10.36
N ALA A 229 0.66 -17.07 -10.62
CA ALA A 229 -0.49 -16.93 -11.50
C ALA A 229 -0.19 -17.37 -12.95
N LEU A 230 0.95 -16.98 -13.52
CA LEU A 230 1.34 -17.39 -14.88
C LEU A 230 1.59 -18.91 -14.98
N LEU A 231 2.22 -19.52 -13.98
CA LEU A 231 2.41 -20.97 -13.94
C LEU A 231 1.07 -21.71 -13.81
N SER A 232 0.09 -21.10 -13.14
CA SER A 232 -1.27 -21.65 -13.06
C SER A 232 -2.01 -21.68 -14.41
N LEU A 233 -1.66 -20.79 -15.36
CA LEU A 233 -2.22 -20.82 -16.72
C LEU A 233 -1.70 -21.99 -17.55
N ARG A 234 -0.41 -22.33 -17.40
CA ARG A 234 0.25 -23.36 -18.23
C ARG A 234 -0.22 -24.76 -17.90
N ARG A 235 -0.61 -25.02 -16.65
CA ARG A 235 -1.25 -26.27 -16.29
C ARG A 235 -2.74 -26.13 -16.56
N SER A 236 -3.20 -26.79 -17.63
CA SER A 236 -4.61 -27.10 -17.87
C SER A 236 -5.14 -27.86 -16.66
N THR A 237 -5.58 -27.09 -15.67
CA THR A 237 -6.13 -27.56 -14.41
C THR A 237 -7.59 -27.84 -14.69
N SER A 238 -7.86 -28.82 -15.57
CA SER A 238 -9.21 -29.29 -15.93
C SER A 238 -10.02 -29.83 -14.74
N ARG A 239 -9.44 -29.84 -13.54
CA ARG A 239 -10.04 -30.31 -12.30
C ARG A 239 -10.05 -29.28 -11.17
N MET A 240 -9.44 -28.11 -11.36
CA MET A 240 -9.68 -27.03 -10.42
C MET A 240 -11.09 -26.52 -10.68
N THR A 241 -11.95 -26.65 -9.67
CA THR A 241 -13.25 -25.96 -9.64
C THR A 241 -13.04 -24.49 -10.01
N GLY A 242 -13.91 -23.93 -10.85
CA GLY A 242 -13.79 -22.55 -11.37
C GLY A 242 -13.46 -21.53 -10.27
N ASP A 243 -14.06 -21.70 -9.10
CA ASP A 243 -13.90 -20.88 -7.90
C ASP A 243 -12.43 -20.64 -7.48
N ILE A 244 -11.55 -21.64 -7.53
CA ILE A 244 -10.16 -21.49 -7.08
C ILE A 244 -9.28 -20.85 -8.18
N ARG A 245 -9.61 -21.04 -9.45
CA ARG A 245 -8.91 -20.32 -10.53
C ARG A 245 -9.23 -18.83 -10.44
N ASP A 246 -10.49 -18.51 -10.17
CA ASP A 246 -10.99 -17.14 -10.09
C ASP A 246 -10.40 -16.39 -8.89
N ILE A 247 -10.25 -17.03 -7.73
CA ILE A 247 -9.65 -16.39 -6.56
C ILE A 247 -8.17 -16.01 -6.77
N ARG A 248 -7.41 -16.79 -7.56
CA ARG A 248 -5.99 -16.48 -7.84
C ARG A 248 -5.84 -15.19 -8.65
N TRP A 249 -6.64 -15.02 -9.69
CA TRP A 249 -6.66 -13.79 -10.51
C TRP A 249 -7.15 -12.60 -9.72
N VAL A 250 -8.09 -12.82 -8.81
CA VAL A 250 -8.62 -11.79 -7.92
C VAL A 250 -7.57 -11.33 -6.93
N LEU A 251 -6.82 -12.25 -6.31
CA LEU A 251 -5.69 -11.90 -5.43
C LEU A 251 -4.59 -11.15 -6.19
N LEU A 252 -4.23 -11.62 -7.39
CA LEU A 252 -3.24 -10.94 -8.23
C LEU A 252 -3.71 -9.52 -8.60
N GLY A 253 -4.94 -9.40 -9.12
CA GLY A 253 -5.52 -8.12 -9.47
C GLY A 253 -5.61 -7.17 -8.27
N SER A 254 -5.99 -7.70 -7.10
CA SER A 254 -6.09 -6.93 -5.86
C SER A 254 -4.73 -6.39 -5.42
N ALA A 255 -3.69 -7.24 -5.46
CA ALA A 255 -2.33 -6.85 -5.12
C ALA A 255 -1.79 -5.74 -6.04
N TRP A 256 -1.97 -5.88 -7.36
CA TRP A 256 -1.46 -4.92 -8.33
C TRP A 256 -2.27 -3.62 -8.37
N LEU A 257 -3.60 -3.68 -8.34
CA LEU A 257 -4.45 -2.47 -8.29
C LEU A 257 -4.23 -1.65 -7.03
N TYR A 258 -3.88 -2.29 -5.92
CA TYR A 258 -3.50 -1.59 -4.71
C TYR A 258 -2.07 -1.04 -4.76
N THR A 259 -1.14 -1.71 -5.46
CA THR A 259 0.26 -1.28 -5.56
C THR A 259 0.47 -0.14 -6.56
N LEU A 260 -0.10 -0.22 -7.76
CA LEU A 260 0.20 0.72 -8.86
C LEU A 260 -0.12 2.19 -8.55
N PRO A 261 -1.22 2.54 -7.85
CA PRO A 261 -1.50 3.94 -7.51
C PRO A 261 -0.40 4.59 -6.67
N TYR A 262 0.39 3.81 -5.92
CA TYR A 262 1.52 4.34 -5.15
C TYR A 262 2.66 4.89 -6.01
N LEU A 263 2.71 4.57 -7.31
CA LEU A 263 3.63 5.26 -8.22
C LEU A 263 3.37 6.78 -8.23
N VAL A 264 2.12 7.20 -8.07
CA VAL A 264 1.71 8.61 -8.12
C VAL A 264 1.35 9.14 -6.73
N LEU A 265 0.84 8.30 -5.84
CA LEU A 265 0.21 8.75 -4.58
C LEU A 265 0.98 8.40 -3.31
N ALA A 266 2.12 7.71 -3.39
CA ALA A 266 2.87 7.34 -2.19
C ALA A 266 3.38 8.58 -1.43
N PRO A 267 3.10 8.69 -0.13
CA PRO A 267 3.65 9.75 0.72
C PRO A 267 5.07 9.44 1.23
N SER A 268 5.45 8.16 1.25
CA SER A 268 6.77 7.68 1.64
C SER A 268 7.00 6.25 1.13
N ALA A 269 8.24 5.78 1.14
CA ALA A 269 8.61 4.41 0.75
C ALA A 269 8.57 3.43 1.93
N GLU A 270 7.55 3.50 2.79
CA GLU A 270 7.43 2.59 3.93
C GLU A 270 6.78 1.25 3.52
N THR A 271 7.36 0.13 3.93
CA THR A 271 6.87 -1.22 3.60
C THR A 271 5.42 -1.45 4.05
N ARG A 272 4.98 -0.77 5.12
CA ARG A 272 3.61 -0.87 5.63
C ARG A 272 2.56 -0.54 4.59
N TYR A 273 2.88 0.29 3.59
CA TYR A 273 1.96 0.60 2.50
C TYR A 273 1.68 -0.61 1.62
N LEU A 274 2.60 -1.56 1.49
CA LEU A 274 2.49 -2.76 0.63
C LEU A 274 2.21 -4.06 1.39
N LEU A 275 1.84 -3.99 2.67
CA LEU A 275 1.53 -5.19 3.47
C LEU A 275 0.47 -6.08 2.81
N TRP A 276 -0.64 -5.51 2.35
CA TRP A 276 -1.71 -6.28 1.69
C TRP A 276 -1.23 -6.96 0.39
N PRO A 277 -0.61 -6.26 -0.57
CA PRO A 277 -0.05 -6.90 -1.76
C PRO A 277 0.92 -8.05 -1.48
N VAL A 278 1.75 -7.93 -0.45
CA VAL A 278 2.66 -9.00 -0.01
C VAL A 278 1.87 -10.21 0.48
N LEU A 279 0.88 -10.01 1.35
CA LEU A 279 0.03 -11.10 1.86
C LEU A 279 -0.79 -11.77 0.75
N ALA A 280 -1.39 -10.98 -0.14
CA ALA A 280 -2.16 -11.50 -1.27
C ALA A 280 -1.29 -12.34 -2.21
N SER A 281 -0.05 -11.91 -2.46
CA SER A 281 0.91 -12.66 -3.28
C SER A 281 1.37 -13.96 -2.61
N TRP A 282 1.54 -13.94 -1.28
CA TRP A 282 1.80 -15.16 -0.50
C TRP A 282 0.64 -16.15 -0.59
N LEU A 283 -0.59 -15.69 -0.33
CA LEU A 283 -1.79 -16.54 -0.44
C LEU A 283 -1.93 -17.15 -1.83
N LEU A 284 -1.68 -16.36 -2.87
CA LEU A 284 -1.66 -16.81 -4.26
C LEU A 284 -0.62 -17.92 -4.50
N LEU A 285 0.59 -17.76 -3.97
CA LEU A 285 1.63 -18.79 -4.06
C LEU A 285 1.19 -20.08 -3.34
N TRP A 286 0.69 -19.98 -2.11
CA TRP A 286 0.20 -21.12 -1.33
C TRP A 286 -0.92 -21.88 -2.05
N LEU A 287 -1.92 -21.16 -2.58
CA LEU A 287 -3.01 -21.78 -3.35
C LEU A 287 -2.49 -22.46 -4.62
N THR A 288 -1.47 -21.90 -5.25
CA THR A 288 -0.86 -22.47 -6.47
C THR A 288 -0.09 -23.75 -6.15
N VAL A 289 0.75 -23.74 -5.11
CA VAL A 289 1.52 -24.90 -4.67
C VAL A 289 0.61 -26.00 -4.12
N GLY A 290 -0.37 -25.65 -3.28
CA GLY A 290 -1.34 -26.61 -2.75
C GLY A 290 -2.09 -27.35 -3.87
N GLY A 291 -2.61 -26.60 -4.85
CA GLY A 291 -3.25 -27.21 -6.01
C GLY A 291 -2.33 -28.10 -6.87
N TRP A 292 -1.02 -27.90 -6.83
CA TRP A 292 -0.07 -28.80 -7.48
C TRP A 292 0.15 -30.08 -6.68
N LEU A 293 0.25 -29.98 -5.35
CA LEU A 293 0.40 -31.15 -4.48
C LEU A 293 -0.83 -32.06 -4.59
N ASP A 294 -2.03 -31.48 -4.68
CA ASP A 294 -3.28 -32.22 -4.88
C ASP A 294 -3.37 -32.91 -6.26
N ASP A 295 -2.89 -32.25 -7.33
CA ASP A 295 -2.82 -32.89 -8.65
C ASP A 295 -1.84 -34.08 -8.63
N LEU A 296 -0.68 -33.92 -7.99
CA LEU A 296 0.34 -34.97 -7.86
C LEU A 296 -0.16 -36.17 -7.05
N SER A 297 -0.83 -35.96 -5.92
CA SER A 297 -1.41 -37.04 -5.12
C SER A 297 -2.47 -37.82 -5.91
N SER A 298 -3.37 -37.12 -6.60
CA SER A 298 -4.42 -37.75 -7.40
C SER A 298 -3.87 -38.58 -8.59
N ARG A 299 -2.75 -38.16 -9.18
CA ARG A 299 -2.08 -38.93 -10.25
C ARG A 299 -1.42 -40.19 -9.74
N ARG A 300 -0.90 -40.16 -8.51
CA ARG A 300 -0.30 -41.32 -7.85
C ARG A 300 -1.35 -42.39 -7.55
N GLU A 301 -2.52 -41.99 -7.03
CA GLU A 301 -3.65 -42.90 -6.78
C GLU A 301 -4.15 -43.57 -8.07
N ARG A 302 -4.25 -42.83 -9.19
CA ARG A 302 -4.65 -43.41 -10.49
C ARG A 302 -3.64 -44.38 -11.09
N ARG A 303 -2.38 -44.31 -10.67
CA ARG A 303 -1.30 -45.19 -11.17
C ARG A 303 -1.01 -46.37 -10.25
N ALA A 304 -1.63 -46.43 -9.07
CA ALA A 304 -1.53 -47.59 -8.21
C ALA A 304 -2.14 -48.79 -8.97
N PRO A 305 -1.39 -49.90 -9.16
CA PRO A 305 -1.93 -51.07 -9.84
C PRO A 305 -3.16 -51.57 -9.07
N PHE A 306 -4.21 -51.95 -9.81
CA PHE A 306 -5.35 -52.62 -9.21
C PHE A 306 -4.84 -53.82 -8.41
N PRO A 307 -5.32 -54.02 -7.17
CA PRO A 307 -4.97 -55.23 -6.43
C PRO A 307 -5.34 -56.44 -7.28
N ALA A 308 -4.35 -57.30 -7.56
CA ALA A 308 -4.58 -58.54 -8.28
C ALA A 308 -5.62 -59.35 -7.49
N ALA A 309 -6.74 -59.65 -8.16
CA ALA A 309 -7.82 -60.49 -7.63
C ALA A 309 -7.42 -61.96 -7.65
#